data_AF-I9NKX6-F1
#
_entry.id   AF-I9NKX6-F1
#
_cell.length_a   1.000
_cell.length_b   1.000
_cell.length_c   1.000
_cell.angle_alpha   90.00
_cell.angle_beta   90.00
_cell.angle_gamma   90.00
#
_symmetry.space_group_name_H-M   'P 1'
#
loop_
_entity.id
_entity.type
_entity.pdbx_description
1 polymer ?
#
loop_
_entity_poly.entity_id
_entity_poly.type
_entity_poly.pdbx_seq_one_letter_code
_entity_poly.pdbx_strand_id
1 'polypeptide(L)'
;MFEKIVVFFMTGTGNSYQVAAWFVEEAAALGVETQVQQIKVTKLSIEPNRRTLCVFTFPTHGFTAPWLLLKQILYLPRGKGTVAVVLPSRAGTRIKGISLPGMEGTAGYLTACLLFLKGYRVKGVIGVDMPSNWTAVHWGLSKENKEFIISAAEPKVRHFAKVILNGQVYFHGIAPLMLGLWLAPISVMYLILAQLILSKLFFASDKCIGCQQCANLCPKQAIVMVGSKRKRPYWTYSCDSCMACMNYCPYEAVEVSPIIGIMFYFIGTIPISTYILSHFVTLPLSWLPINWDGIIQYIYILISVFLAYLLLHTALGWRFFCIIFSKLTHTRYFRRYHAPNVSVKNLNQPSEYHR
;
A
#
# COMPACT_ATOMS: atom_id res chain seq x y z
N MET A 1 -7.89 -26.18 -19.95
CA MET A 1 -7.29 -24.93 -20.44
C MET A 1 -8.17 -23.77 -20.00
N PHE A 2 -7.59 -22.61 -19.69
CA PHE A 2 -8.37 -21.42 -19.29
C PHE A 2 -8.91 -20.73 -20.54
N GLU A 3 -10.15 -20.26 -20.49
CA GLU A 3 -10.78 -19.46 -21.56
C GLU A 3 -10.53 -17.97 -21.34
N LYS A 4 -10.46 -17.55 -20.08
CA LYS A 4 -10.32 -16.15 -19.69
C LYS A 4 -9.35 -16.03 -18.51
N ILE A 5 -8.50 -15.00 -18.56
CA ILE A 5 -7.60 -14.64 -17.47
C ILE A 5 -7.94 -13.22 -17.05
N VAL A 6 -8.18 -13.03 -15.75
CA VAL A 6 -8.43 -11.72 -15.16
C VAL A 6 -7.33 -11.41 -14.15
N VAL A 7 -6.51 -10.42 -14.45
CA VAL A 7 -5.38 -10.00 -13.63
C VAL A 7 -5.79 -8.77 -12.82
N PHE A 8 -5.95 -8.96 -11.52
CA PHE A 8 -6.20 -7.89 -10.56
C PHE A 8 -4.88 -7.43 -9.96
N PHE A 9 -4.54 -6.15 -10.14
CA PHE A 9 -3.32 -5.59 -9.57
C PHE A 9 -3.61 -4.41 -8.63
N MET A 10 -2.92 -4.36 -7.50
CA MET A 10 -2.83 -3.15 -6.68
C MET A 10 -1.39 -2.66 -6.74
N THR A 11 -1.15 -1.38 -6.97
CA THR A 11 0.23 -0.87 -7.03
C THR A 11 0.33 0.58 -6.60
N GLY A 12 1.45 0.90 -5.98
CA GLY A 12 1.81 2.27 -5.64
C GLY A 12 2.80 2.84 -6.63
N THR A 13 3.96 2.18 -6.77
CA THR A 13 5.08 2.64 -7.60
C THR A 13 5.27 1.84 -8.89
N GLY A 14 4.28 1.03 -9.31
CA GLY A 14 4.35 0.24 -10.54
C GLY A 14 4.90 -1.19 -10.39
N ASN A 15 5.49 -1.56 -9.25
CA ASN A 15 6.10 -2.90 -9.06
C ASN A 15 5.12 -4.05 -9.32
N SER A 16 3.97 -4.04 -8.67
CA SER A 16 3.00 -5.12 -8.82
C SER A 16 2.29 -5.09 -10.18
N TYR A 17 2.22 -3.93 -10.82
CA TYR A 17 1.77 -3.83 -12.22
C TYR A 17 2.78 -4.49 -13.16
N GLN A 18 4.08 -4.30 -12.94
CA GLN A 18 5.10 -4.99 -13.72
C GLN A 18 5.01 -6.52 -13.58
N VAL A 19 4.76 -7.01 -12.36
CA VAL A 19 4.49 -8.45 -12.12
C VAL A 19 3.26 -8.92 -12.87
N ALA A 20 2.19 -8.13 -12.90
CA ALA A 20 1.00 -8.43 -13.68
C ALA A 20 1.31 -8.45 -15.19
N ALA A 21 2.06 -7.48 -15.71
CA ALA A 21 2.43 -7.40 -17.12
C ALA A 21 3.22 -8.62 -17.58
N TRP A 22 4.23 -9.06 -16.82
CA TRP A 22 4.98 -10.28 -17.15
C TRP A 22 4.09 -11.53 -17.20
N PHE A 23 3.11 -11.63 -16.30
CA PHE A 23 2.14 -12.74 -16.33
C PHE A 23 1.24 -12.66 -17.57
N VAL A 24 0.74 -11.46 -17.89
CA VAL A 24 -0.11 -11.20 -19.05
C VAL A 24 0.59 -11.53 -20.36
N GLU A 25 1.88 -11.23 -20.48
CA GLU A 25 2.67 -11.55 -21.67
C GLU A 25 2.77 -13.07 -21.92
N GLU A 26 2.97 -13.87 -20.86
CA GLU A 26 2.97 -15.33 -20.97
C GLU A 26 1.57 -15.89 -21.31
N ALA A 27 0.52 -15.28 -20.76
CA ALA A 27 -0.87 -15.63 -21.06
C ALA A 27 -1.24 -15.30 -22.52
N ALA A 28 -0.84 -14.12 -23.01
CA ALA A 28 -1.10 -13.65 -24.36
C ALA A 28 -0.38 -14.51 -25.41
N ALA A 29 0.79 -15.07 -25.08
CA ALA A 29 1.48 -16.02 -25.95
C ALA A 29 0.69 -17.32 -26.21
N LEU A 30 -0.29 -17.64 -25.36
CA LEU A 30 -1.20 -18.78 -25.51
C LEU A 30 -2.54 -18.42 -26.16
N GLY A 31 -2.74 -17.14 -26.54
CA GLY A 31 -3.98 -16.68 -27.19
C GLY A 31 -5.22 -16.64 -26.29
N VAL A 32 -5.04 -16.63 -24.96
CA VAL A 32 -6.16 -16.60 -24.00
C VAL A 32 -6.64 -15.16 -23.79
N GLU A 33 -7.96 -14.94 -23.79
CA GLU A 33 -8.55 -13.63 -23.49
C GLU A 33 -8.07 -13.14 -22.12
N THR A 34 -7.40 -11.98 -22.09
CA THR A 34 -6.78 -11.45 -20.87
C THR A 34 -7.26 -10.05 -20.57
N GLN A 35 -7.85 -9.89 -19.38
CA GLN A 35 -8.30 -8.61 -18.85
C GLN A 35 -7.41 -8.19 -17.68
N VAL A 36 -6.98 -6.93 -17.65
CA VAL A 36 -6.16 -6.40 -16.56
C VAL A 36 -6.91 -5.26 -15.85
N GLN A 37 -7.06 -5.37 -14.54
CA GLN A 37 -7.84 -4.43 -13.74
C GLN A 37 -7.07 -3.95 -12.51
N GLN A 38 -6.95 -2.64 -12.34
CA GLN A 38 -6.43 -2.07 -11.11
C GLN A 38 -7.47 -2.17 -9.99
N ILE A 39 -7.03 -2.65 -8.83
CA ILE A 39 -7.79 -2.70 -7.58
C ILE A 39 -7.86 -1.28 -7.02
N LYS A 40 -9.08 -0.73 -7.01
CA LYS A 40 -9.42 0.60 -6.45
C LYS A 40 -10.54 0.46 -5.40
N VAL A 41 -11.08 1.56 -4.90
CA VAL A 41 -12.24 1.54 -3.98
C VAL A 41 -13.52 0.95 -4.60
N THR A 42 -13.66 1.04 -5.93
CA THR A 42 -14.77 0.43 -6.66
C THR A 42 -14.75 -1.08 -6.48
N LYS A 43 -15.91 -1.68 -6.22
CA LYS A 43 -16.04 -3.13 -5.99
C LYS A 43 -15.54 -3.91 -7.20
N LEU A 44 -14.69 -4.90 -6.96
CA LEU A 44 -14.34 -5.90 -7.98
C LEU A 44 -15.57 -6.74 -8.31
N SER A 45 -15.79 -6.98 -9.59
CA SER A 45 -16.83 -7.87 -10.10
C SER A 45 -16.22 -8.80 -11.13
N ILE A 46 -16.58 -10.08 -11.05
CA ILE A 46 -16.19 -11.11 -12.00
C ILE A 46 -17.27 -12.18 -12.01
N GLU A 47 -17.61 -12.70 -13.18
CA GLU A 47 -18.50 -13.84 -13.28
C GLU A 47 -17.75 -15.12 -12.89
N PRO A 48 -18.18 -15.86 -11.85
CA PRO A 48 -17.48 -17.06 -11.43
C PRO A 48 -17.55 -18.16 -12.51
N ASN A 49 -16.40 -18.61 -12.99
CA ASN A 49 -16.29 -19.68 -13.99
C ASN A 49 -15.02 -20.51 -13.73
N ARG A 50 -15.13 -21.84 -13.77
CA ARG A 50 -14.02 -22.79 -13.55
C ARG A 50 -12.94 -22.72 -14.63
N ARG A 51 -13.28 -22.20 -15.82
CA ARG A 51 -12.36 -21.93 -16.93
C ARG A 51 -11.76 -20.53 -16.87
N THR A 52 -12.04 -19.76 -15.82
CA THR A 52 -11.42 -18.46 -15.58
C THR A 52 -10.31 -18.55 -14.54
N LEU A 53 -9.18 -17.91 -14.83
CA LEU A 53 -8.05 -17.76 -13.91
C LEU A 53 -7.99 -16.31 -13.39
N CYS A 54 -8.09 -16.14 -12.07
CA CYS A 54 -7.85 -14.88 -11.40
C CYS A 54 -6.40 -14.78 -10.92
N VAL A 55 -5.69 -13.74 -11.32
CA VAL A 55 -4.30 -13.49 -10.89
C VAL A 55 -4.29 -12.24 -10.02
N PHE A 56 -3.79 -12.35 -8.78
CA PHE A 56 -3.71 -11.22 -7.85
C PHE A 56 -2.26 -10.79 -7.66
N THR A 57 -1.90 -9.57 -8.07
CA THR A 57 -0.58 -8.99 -7.83
C THR A 57 -0.70 -7.72 -6.97
N PHE A 58 0.11 -7.57 -5.92
CA PHE A 58 -0.05 -6.45 -4.98
C PHE A 58 1.19 -6.21 -4.12
N PRO A 59 1.38 -5.00 -3.54
CA PRO A 59 2.45 -4.74 -2.60
C PRO A 59 2.18 -5.40 -1.25
N THR A 60 3.23 -5.85 -0.58
CA THR A 60 3.16 -6.20 0.84
C THR A 60 3.22 -4.93 1.68
N HIS A 61 2.25 -4.74 2.58
CA HIS A 61 2.23 -3.65 3.54
C HIS A 61 2.28 -4.21 4.97
N GLY A 62 3.25 -3.80 5.79
CA GLY A 62 3.35 -4.27 7.18
C GLY A 62 3.42 -5.81 7.33
N PHE A 63 4.18 -6.48 6.45
CA PHE A 63 4.28 -7.95 6.38
C PHE A 63 2.96 -8.68 6.13
N THR A 64 1.97 -8.00 5.55
CA THR A 64 0.69 -8.60 5.19
C THR A 64 0.08 -7.94 3.94
N ALA A 65 -1.11 -8.42 3.54
CA ALA A 65 -1.84 -7.91 2.40
C ALA A 65 -2.48 -6.54 2.72
N PRO A 66 -2.49 -5.57 1.79
CA PRO A 66 -3.08 -4.27 2.03
C PRO A 66 -4.57 -4.35 2.34
N TRP A 67 -5.06 -3.48 3.23
CA TRP A 67 -6.47 -3.44 3.62
C TRP A 67 -7.43 -3.28 2.44
N LEU A 68 -7.05 -2.50 1.42
CA LEU A 68 -7.85 -2.33 0.20
C LEU A 68 -8.07 -3.68 -0.51
N LEU A 69 -7.01 -4.47 -0.70
CA LEU A 69 -7.10 -5.78 -1.32
C LEU A 69 -7.97 -6.73 -0.49
N LEU A 70 -7.72 -6.81 0.82
CA LEU A 70 -8.48 -7.67 1.73
C LEU A 70 -9.98 -7.35 1.65
N LYS A 71 -10.34 -6.06 1.69
CA LYS A 71 -11.73 -5.59 1.55
C LYS A 71 -12.33 -6.00 0.19
N GLN A 72 -11.57 -5.88 -0.89
CA GLN A 72 -12.05 -6.25 -2.23
C GLN A 72 -12.25 -7.75 -2.38
N ILE A 73 -11.37 -8.58 -1.82
CA ILE A 73 -11.56 -10.04 -1.78
C ILE A 73 -12.86 -10.37 -1.04
N LEU A 74 -13.13 -9.71 0.09
CA LEU A 74 -14.38 -9.89 0.83
C LEU A 74 -15.62 -9.43 0.06
N TYR A 75 -15.51 -8.54 -0.92
CA TYR A 75 -16.61 -8.15 -1.82
C TYR A 75 -16.76 -9.00 -3.08
N LEU A 76 -15.75 -9.76 -3.49
CA LEU A 76 -15.86 -10.66 -4.65
C LEU A 76 -17.06 -11.61 -4.53
N PRO A 77 -17.68 -12.05 -5.63
CA PRO A 77 -18.68 -13.11 -5.56
C PRO A 77 -18.06 -14.43 -5.06
N ARG A 78 -18.91 -15.40 -4.70
CA ARG A 78 -18.43 -16.76 -4.39
C ARG A 78 -17.75 -17.34 -5.63
N GLY A 79 -16.56 -17.91 -5.46
CA GLY A 79 -15.72 -18.35 -6.56
C GLY A 79 -16.29 -19.53 -7.35
N LYS A 80 -17.18 -20.36 -6.79
CA LYS A 80 -17.77 -21.54 -7.45
C LYS A 80 -16.75 -22.46 -8.16
N GLY A 81 -15.53 -22.53 -7.63
CA GLY A 81 -14.43 -23.29 -8.20
C GLY A 81 -13.56 -22.56 -9.24
N THR A 82 -13.78 -21.24 -9.44
CA THR A 82 -12.89 -20.36 -10.23
C THR A 82 -11.46 -20.46 -9.71
N VAL A 83 -10.48 -20.51 -10.61
CA VAL A 83 -9.07 -20.71 -10.23
C VAL A 83 -8.45 -19.37 -9.83
N ALA A 84 -7.61 -19.37 -8.80
CA ALA A 84 -6.90 -18.17 -8.37
C ALA A 84 -5.42 -18.42 -8.08
N VAL A 85 -4.58 -17.41 -8.31
CA VAL A 85 -3.17 -17.39 -7.94
C VAL A 85 -2.78 -16.04 -7.34
N VAL A 86 -1.75 -16.03 -6.48
CA VAL A 86 -1.40 -14.87 -5.65
C VAL A 86 0.09 -14.56 -5.75
N LEU A 87 0.44 -13.33 -6.11
CA LEU A 87 1.82 -12.87 -6.30
C LEU A 87 2.08 -11.54 -5.55
N PRO A 88 2.29 -11.57 -4.22
CA PRO A 88 2.69 -10.36 -3.50
C PRO A 88 4.10 -9.94 -3.90
N SER A 89 4.28 -8.66 -4.23
CA SER A 89 5.60 -8.06 -4.35
C SER A 89 6.13 -7.68 -2.96
N ARG A 90 7.42 -7.96 -2.73
CA ARG A 90 8.13 -7.70 -1.47
C ARG A 90 9.40 -6.90 -1.73
N ALA A 91 9.80 -6.11 -0.75
CA ALA A 91 10.84 -5.10 -0.87
C ALA A 91 12.26 -5.70 -0.94
N GLY A 92 12.65 -6.19 -2.12
CA GLY A 92 14.01 -6.62 -2.39
C GLY A 92 14.97 -5.44 -2.30
N THR A 93 16.14 -5.69 -1.73
CA THR A 93 17.22 -4.69 -1.61
C THR A 93 18.56 -5.29 -1.99
N ARG A 94 19.52 -4.42 -2.29
CA ARG A 94 20.89 -4.81 -2.61
C ARG A 94 21.85 -3.82 -1.96
N ILE A 95 22.71 -4.30 -1.07
CA ILE A 95 23.65 -3.48 -0.30
C ILE A 95 25.04 -4.06 -0.53
N LYS A 96 25.98 -3.22 -1.01
CA LYS A 96 27.36 -3.63 -1.32
C LYS A 96 27.44 -4.92 -2.17
N GLY A 97 26.57 -5.07 -3.16
CA GLY A 97 26.51 -6.23 -4.04
C GLY A 97 25.77 -7.46 -3.49
N ILE A 98 25.40 -7.47 -2.20
CA ILE A 98 24.65 -8.56 -1.60
C ILE A 98 23.16 -8.30 -1.78
N SER A 99 22.45 -9.24 -2.41
CA SER A 99 21.00 -9.15 -2.63
C SER A 99 20.28 -9.77 -1.45
N LEU A 100 19.39 -9.00 -0.82
CA LEU A 100 18.58 -9.43 0.30
C LEU A 100 17.12 -9.52 -0.17
N PRO A 101 16.46 -10.67 -0.01
CA PRO A 101 15.06 -10.79 -0.36
C PRO A 101 14.22 -9.89 0.56
N GLY A 102 13.12 -9.38 0.01
CA GLY A 102 12.10 -8.75 0.83
C GLY A 102 11.32 -9.78 1.65
N MET A 103 10.33 -9.30 2.39
CA MET A 103 9.48 -10.15 3.22
C MET A 103 8.01 -9.83 2.96
N GLU A 104 7.27 -10.82 2.44
CA GLU A 104 5.82 -10.75 2.21
C GLU A 104 5.00 -11.14 3.44
N GLY A 105 5.60 -11.83 4.41
CA GLY A 105 4.93 -12.29 5.62
C GLY A 105 3.67 -13.11 5.30
N THR A 106 2.55 -12.70 5.88
CA THR A 106 1.25 -13.37 5.65
C THR A 106 0.57 -12.98 4.35
N ALA A 107 1.08 -11.99 3.60
CA ALA A 107 0.35 -11.35 2.50
C ALA A 107 -0.18 -12.32 1.43
N GLY A 108 0.68 -13.26 0.99
CA GLY A 108 0.32 -14.25 -0.01
C GLY A 108 -0.71 -15.27 0.52
N TYR A 109 -0.40 -15.91 1.64
CA TYR A 109 -1.22 -17.01 2.17
C TYR A 109 -2.49 -16.55 2.87
N LEU A 110 -2.52 -15.36 3.48
CA LEU A 110 -3.76 -14.76 4.00
C LEU A 110 -4.74 -14.51 2.85
N THR A 111 -4.25 -13.93 1.75
CA THR A 111 -5.04 -13.70 0.53
C THR A 111 -5.54 -15.02 -0.06
N ALA A 112 -4.66 -16.02 -0.17
CA ALA A 112 -5.03 -17.37 -0.63
C ALA A 112 -6.10 -18.01 0.26
N CYS A 113 -5.95 -17.92 1.59
CA CYS A 113 -6.91 -18.45 2.56
C CYS A 113 -8.29 -17.79 2.39
N LEU A 114 -8.35 -16.47 2.29
CA LEU A 114 -9.61 -15.76 2.07
C LEU A 114 -10.28 -16.15 0.74
N LEU A 115 -9.51 -16.27 -0.35
CA LEU A 115 -10.03 -16.72 -1.63
C LEU A 115 -10.57 -18.17 -1.54
N PHE A 116 -9.82 -19.05 -0.87
CA PHE A 116 -10.25 -20.43 -0.63
C PHE A 116 -11.57 -20.49 0.15
N LEU A 117 -11.69 -19.74 1.25
CA LEU A 117 -12.92 -19.64 2.05
C LEU A 117 -14.11 -19.09 1.23
N LYS A 118 -13.86 -18.32 0.18
CA LYS A 118 -14.89 -17.84 -0.77
C LYS A 118 -15.21 -18.83 -1.88
N GLY A 119 -14.61 -20.02 -1.88
CA GLY A 119 -14.87 -21.08 -2.86
C GLY A 119 -14.07 -20.95 -4.15
N TYR A 120 -12.94 -20.22 -4.14
CA TYR A 120 -11.96 -20.26 -5.23
C TYR A 120 -11.01 -21.45 -5.07
N ARG A 121 -10.52 -21.99 -6.18
CA ARG A 121 -9.48 -23.02 -6.20
C ARG A 121 -8.13 -22.33 -6.32
N VAL A 122 -7.47 -22.08 -5.20
CA VAL A 122 -6.13 -21.49 -5.21
C VAL A 122 -5.12 -22.51 -5.71
N LYS A 123 -4.40 -22.18 -6.79
CA LYS A 123 -3.43 -23.08 -7.45
C LYS A 123 -1.98 -22.65 -7.28
N GLY A 124 -1.73 -21.45 -6.77
CA GLY A 124 -0.37 -21.06 -6.45
C GLY A 124 -0.22 -19.74 -5.71
N VAL A 125 0.92 -19.66 -5.02
CA VAL A 125 1.37 -18.49 -4.25
C VAL A 125 2.88 -18.35 -4.44
N ILE A 126 3.36 -17.16 -4.81
CA ILE A 126 4.79 -16.85 -4.91
C ILE A 126 5.07 -15.40 -4.51
N GLY A 127 6.02 -15.19 -3.59
CA GLY A 127 6.55 -13.86 -3.29
C GLY A 127 7.52 -13.39 -4.38
N VAL A 128 7.38 -12.14 -4.83
CA VAL A 128 8.20 -11.57 -5.90
C VAL A 128 9.04 -10.42 -5.37
N ASP A 129 10.37 -10.58 -5.37
CA ASP A 129 11.30 -9.53 -4.98
C ASP A 129 11.27 -8.40 -6.01
N MET A 130 10.77 -7.23 -5.60
CA MET A 130 10.78 -6.01 -6.40
C MET A 130 11.54 -4.92 -5.65
N PRO A 131 12.14 -3.93 -6.34
CA PRO A 131 12.96 -2.92 -5.67
C PRO A 131 12.19 -2.20 -4.56
N SER A 132 12.81 -2.11 -3.38
CA SER A 132 12.22 -1.39 -2.24
C SER A 132 11.85 0.04 -2.62
N ASN A 133 10.63 0.43 -2.24
CA ASN A 133 9.95 1.62 -2.74
C ASN A 133 9.29 2.45 -1.63
N TRP A 134 9.60 2.21 -0.36
CA TRP A 134 9.03 2.96 0.75
C TRP A 134 9.75 4.30 0.95
N THR A 135 9.51 5.21 0.01
CA THR A 135 10.23 6.51 -0.09
C THR A 135 10.00 7.44 1.10
N ALA A 136 9.00 7.18 1.93
CA ALA A 136 8.81 7.89 3.19
C ALA A 136 9.87 7.54 4.26
N VAL A 137 10.53 6.38 4.13
CA VAL A 137 11.49 5.84 5.11
C VAL A 137 12.92 5.83 4.56
N HIS A 138 13.10 5.51 3.27
CA HIS A 138 14.43 5.44 2.66
C HIS A 138 14.41 5.95 1.22
N TRP A 139 15.59 6.30 0.69
CA TRP A 139 15.73 6.74 -0.71
C TRP A 139 15.55 5.59 -1.72
N GLY A 140 15.19 5.93 -2.96
CA GLY A 140 15.12 4.97 -4.06
C GLY A 140 16.49 4.38 -4.41
N LEU A 141 16.51 3.07 -4.70
CA LEU A 141 17.72 2.32 -5.04
C LEU A 141 18.43 2.86 -6.31
N SER A 142 19.72 2.53 -6.48
CA SER A 142 20.50 2.86 -7.68
C SER A 142 19.92 2.19 -8.93
N LYS A 143 20.21 2.74 -10.12
CA LYS A 143 19.77 2.17 -11.40
C LYS A 143 20.18 0.70 -11.52
N GLU A 144 21.47 0.42 -11.28
CA GLU A 144 22.05 -0.92 -11.27
C GLU A 144 21.33 -1.87 -10.30
N ASN A 145 21.12 -1.47 -9.03
CA ASN A 145 20.45 -2.33 -8.05
C ASN A 145 19.01 -2.62 -8.44
N LYS A 146 18.29 -1.64 -8.99
CA LYS A 146 16.91 -1.83 -9.46
C LYS A 146 16.87 -2.81 -10.63
N GLU A 147 17.73 -2.61 -11.62
CA GLU A 147 17.80 -3.47 -12.81
C GLU A 147 18.17 -4.90 -12.44
N PHE A 148 19.13 -5.10 -11.53
CA PHE A 148 19.48 -6.43 -11.03
C PHE A 148 18.31 -7.14 -10.33
N ILE A 149 17.59 -6.44 -9.45
CA ILE A 149 16.45 -7.04 -8.73
C ILE A 149 15.34 -7.41 -9.73
N ILE A 150 15.04 -6.51 -10.68
CA ILE A 150 14.00 -6.72 -11.69
C ILE A 150 14.36 -7.88 -12.62
N SER A 151 15.60 -7.95 -13.11
CA SER A 151 16.05 -9.02 -14.00
C SER A 151 16.09 -10.39 -13.32
N ALA A 152 16.30 -10.44 -12.01
CA ALA A 152 16.21 -11.67 -11.21
C ALA A 152 14.75 -12.08 -10.90
N ALA A 153 13.82 -11.13 -10.89
CA ALA A 153 12.41 -11.37 -10.58
C ALA A 153 11.61 -11.85 -11.79
N GLU A 154 11.86 -11.27 -12.96
CA GLU A 154 11.10 -11.55 -14.18
C GLU A 154 11.07 -13.05 -14.56
N PRO A 155 12.19 -13.78 -14.64
CA PRO A 155 12.18 -15.20 -15.00
C PRO A 155 11.36 -16.05 -14.02
N LYS A 156 11.32 -15.67 -12.73
CA LYS A 156 10.54 -16.38 -11.70
C LYS A 156 9.04 -16.22 -11.95
N VAL A 157 8.60 -15.01 -12.29
CA VAL A 157 7.19 -14.72 -12.61
C VAL A 157 6.78 -15.44 -13.90
N ARG A 158 7.63 -15.40 -14.94
CA ARG A 158 7.38 -16.09 -16.20
C ARG A 158 7.30 -17.61 -16.02
N HIS A 159 8.24 -18.20 -15.27
CA HIS A 159 8.19 -19.62 -14.94
C HIS A 159 6.92 -19.98 -14.17
N PHE A 160 6.56 -19.20 -13.14
CA PHE A 160 5.32 -19.38 -12.40
C PHE A 160 4.09 -19.33 -13.32
N ALA A 161 4.01 -18.33 -14.21
CA ALA A 161 2.92 -18.22 -15.16
C ALA A 161 2.81 -19.46 -16.05
N LYS A 162 3.92 -19.94 -16.63
CA LYS A 162 3.94 -21.17 -17.45
C LYS A 162 3.44 -22.40 -16.69
N VAL A 163 3.90 -22.60 -15.45
CA VAL A 163 3.44 -23.71 -14.58
C VAL A 163 1.92 -23.65 -14.38
N ILE A 164 1.40 -22.48 -14.01
CA ILE A 164 -0.04 -22.31 -13.75
C ILE A 164 -0.87 -22.47 -15.02
N LEU A 165 -0.43 -21.89 -16.14
CA LEU A 165 -1.14 -21.97 -17.42
C LEU A 165 -1.20 -23.40 -17.97
N ASN A 166 -0.19 -24.22 -17.66
CA ASN A 166 -0.19 -25.67 -17.93
C ASN A 166 -1.08 -26.49 -16.98
N GLY A 167 -1.80 -25.83 -16.07
CA GLY A 167 -2.73 -26.47 -15.13
C GLY A 167 -2.08 -27.09 -13.88
N GLN A 168 -0.78 -26.85 -13.69
CA GLN A 168 -0.04 -27.34 -12.53
C GLN A 168 -0.24 -26.43 -11.31
N VAL A 169 0.26 -26.87 -10.16
CA VAL A 169 0.24 -26.10 -8.90
C VAL A 169 1.63 -25.59 -8.56
N TYR A 170 1.72 -24.42 -7.92
CA TYR A 170 3.00 -23.86 -7.50
C TYR A 170 2.88 -23.05 -6.22
N PHE A 171 3.39 -23.56 -5.10
CA PHE A 171 3.37 -22.88 -3.81
C PHE A 171 4.79 -22.68 -3.28
N HIS A 172 5.09 -21.44 -2.89
CA HIS A 172 6.35 -21.06 -2.29
C HIS A 172 6.13 -20.03 -1.17
N GLY A 173 7.18 -19.67 -0.42
CA GLY A 173 7.09 -18.64 0.62
C GLY A 173 6.62 -19.13 1.99
N ILE A 174 6.80 -20.41 2.32
CA ILE A 174 6.49 -20.97 3.65
C ILE A 174 7.34 -20.30 4.74
N ALA A 175 8.63 -20.06 4.51
CA ALA A 175 9.48 -19.40 5.49
C ALA A 175 9.02 -17.94 5.80
N PRO A 176 8.78 -17.06 4.80
CA PRO A 176 8.12 -15.78 5.01
C PRO A 176 6.77 -15.88 5.73
N LEU A 177 5.95 -16.90 5.42
CA LEU A 177 4.68 -17.11 6.12
C LEU A 177 4.90 -17.37 7.62
N MET A 178 5.80 -18.29 7.98
CA MET A 178 6.07 -18.62 9.39
C MET A 178 6.55 -17.39 10.16
N LEU A 179 7.46 -16.62 9.55
CA LEU A 179 7.94 -15.38 10.14
C LEU A 179 6.83 -14.30 10.22
N GLY A 180 5.98 -14.22 9.20
CA GLY A 180 4.83 -13.33 9.18
C GLY A 180 3.79 -13.66 10.25
N LEU A 181 3.58 -14.95 10.55
CA LEU A 181 2.72 -15.39 11.66
C LEU A 181 3.32 -15.01 13.01
N TRP A 182 4.64 -15.16 13.18
CA TRP A 182 5.33 -14.68 14.38
C TRP A 182 5.23 -13.15 14.53
N LEU A 183 5.29 -12.41 13.42
CA LEU A 183 5.13 -10.95 13.39
C LEU A 183 3.66 -10.49 13.29
N ALA A 184 2.67 -11.39 13.43
CA ALA A 184 1.27 -11.06 13.26
C ALA A 184 0.78 -9.88 14.11
N PRO A 185 1.21 -9.69 15.39
CA PRO A 185 0.84 -8.50 16.16
C PRO A 185 1.25 -7.19 15.47
N ILE A 186 2.43 -7.16 14.83
CA ILE A 186 2.91 -5.99 14.08
C ILE A 186 2.05 -5.77 12.84
N SER A 187 1.70 -6.83 12.10
CA SER A 187 0.82 -6.73 10.94
C SER A 187 -0.58 -6.22 11.30
N VAL A 188 -1.17 -6.73 12.40
CA VAL A 188 -2.48 -6.27 12.90
C VAL A 188 -2.41 -4.81 13.33
N MET A 189 -1.39 -4.45 14.11
CA MET A 189 -1.15 -3.06 14.51
C MET A 189 -1.00 -2.15 13.28
N TYR A 190 -0.29 -2.60 12.25
CA TYR A 190 -0.13 -1.85 11.01
C TYR A 190 -1.48 -1.66 10.30
N LEU A 191 -2.28 -2.71 10.13
CA LEU A 191 -3.57 -2.63 9.44
C LEU A 191 -4.55 -1.66 10.13
N ILE A 192 -4.52 -1.58 11.46
CA ILE A 192 -5.43 -0.76 12.26
C ILE A 192 -4.90 0.66 12.45
N LEU A 193 -3.64 0.81 12.89
CA LEU A 193 -3.08 2.08 13.36
C LEU A 193 -2.21 2.80 12.34
N ALA A 194 -1.52 2.10 11.43
CA ALA A 194 -0.60 2.76 10.52
C ALA A 194 -1.31 3.71 9.55
N GLN A 195 -2.56 3.41 9.17
CA GLN A 195 -3.37 4.30 8.34
C GLN A 195 -3.70 5.62 9.07
N LEU A 196 -3.82 5.59 10.40
CA LEU A 196 -4.11 6.76 11.22
C LEU A 196 -2.90 7.69 11.36
N ILE A 197 -1.70 7.11 11.42
CA ILE A 197 -0.46 7.85 11.69
C ILE A 197 0.27 8.20 10.40
N LEU A 198 0.57 7.22 9.55
CA LEU A 198 1.41 7.42 8.36
C LEU A 198 0.79 8.42 7.38
N SER A 199 -0.54 8.43 7.27
CA SER A 199 -1.26 9.39 6.43
C SER A 199 -1.01 10.84 6.84
N LYS A 200 -0.79 11.10 8.13
CA LYS A 200 -0.63 12.44 8.71
C LYS A 200 0.79 12.98 8.63
N LEU A 201 1.75 12.13 8.27
CA LEU A 201 3.12 12.56 8.06
C LEU A 201 3.33 13.20 6.68
N PHE A 202 2.40 12.97 5.73
CA PHE A 202 2.48 13.53 4.39
C PHE A 202 2.04 14.99 4.36
N PHE A 203 2.81 15.77 3.60
CA PHE A 203 2.48 17.14 3.25
C PHE A 203 2.94 17.50 1.84
N ALA A 204 2.35 18.54 1.27
CA ALA A 204 2.82 19.11 0.01
C ALA A 204 3.84 20.21 0.25
N SER A 205 4.96 20.18 -0.46
CA SER A 205 6.04 21.17 -0.40
C SER A 205 5.77 22.41 -1.26
N ASP A 206 6.67 23.38 -1.20
CA ASP A 206 6.66 24.62 -2.00
C ASP A 206 6.58 24.36 -3.51
N LYS A 207 7.08 23.20 -3.97
CA LYS A 207 7.04 22.73 -5.37
C LYS A 207 5.62 22.41 -5.87
N CYS A 208 4.64 22.19 -4.99
CA CYS A 208 3.33 21.63 -5.37
C CYS A 208 2.43 22.62 -6.10
N ILE A 209 2.30 22.52 -7.43
CA ILE A 209 1.47 23.43 -8.26
C ILE A 209 -0.05 23.21 -8.18
N GLY A 210 -0.52 22.21 -7.44
CA GLY A 210 -1.96 21.93 -7.31
C GLY A 210 -2.58 21.22 -8.52
N CYS A 211 -1.79 20.47 -9.31
CA CYS A 211 -2.25 19.74 -10.50
C CYS A 211 -3.15 18.51 -10.22
N GLN A 212 -3.35 18.14 -8.95
CA GLN A 212 -4.25 17.07 -8.50
C GLN A 212 -3.87 15.64 -8.96
N GLN A 213 -2.73 15.44 -9.63
CA GLN A 213 -2.28 14.11 -10.07
C GLN A 213 -2.15 13.09 -8.91
N CYS A 214 -1.72 13.53 -7.74
CA CYS A 214 -1.66 12.69 -6.54
C CYS A 214 -3.03 12.14 -6.13
N ALA A 215 -4.08 12.97 -6.21
CA ALA A 215 -5.45 12.57 -5.90
C ALA A 215 -5.99 11.59 -6.95
N ASN A 216 -5.80 11.90 -8.24
CA ASN A 216 -6.28 11.07 -9.34
C ASN A 216 -5.65 9.67 -9.37
N LEU A 217 -4.36 9.57 -8.99
CA LEU A 217 -3.65 8.30 -8.95
C LEU A 217 -4.00 7.44 -7.73
N CYS A 218 -4.57 8.03 -6.67
CA CYS A 218 -4.77 7.32 -5.41
C CYS A 218 -5.83 6.21 -5.55
N PRO A 219 -5.47 4.91 -5.45
CA PRO A 219 -6.44 3.82 -5.61
C PRO A 219 -7.50 3.81 -4.50
N LYS A 220 -7.17 4.37 -3.32
CA LYS A 220 -8.08 4.51 -2.17
C LYS A 220 -8.90 5.81 -2.18
N GLN A 221 -8.69 6.71 -3.15
CA GLN A 221 -9.28 8.06 -3.16
C GLN A 221 -9.07 8.80 -1.82
N ALA A 222 -7.91 8.58 -1.19
CA ALA A 222 -7.64 9.02 0.17
C ALA A 222 -7.06 10.45 0.25
N ILE A 223 -7.04 11.20 -0.86
CA ILE A 223 -6.46 12.54 -0.95
C ILE A 223 -7.55 13.50 -1.42
N VAL A 224 -7.80 14.54 -0.61
CA VAL A 224 -8.72 15.63 -0.94
C VAL A 224 -7.90 16.87 -1.28
N MET A 225 -8.30 17.60 -2.31
CA MET A 225 -7.64 18.84 -2.71
C MET A 225 -8.30 20.04 -2.01
N VAL A 226 -7.59 20.70 -1.09
CA VAL A 226 -8.11 21.78 -0.22
C VAL A 226 -7.46 23.13 -0.51
N GLY A 227 -8.16 24.23 -0.21
CA GLY A 227 -7.69 25.61 -0.40
C GLY A 227 -8.33 26.33 -1.60
N SER A 228 -8.29 27.67 -1.59
CA SER A 228 -8.97 28.53 -2.56
C SER A 228 -8.08 28.98 -3.72
N LYS A 229 -6.91 29.58 -3.44
CA LYS A 229 -6.00 30.09 -4.48
C LYS A 229 -5.21 29.00 -5.21
N ARG A 230 -4.61 28.09 -4.45
CA ARG A 230 -3.81 26.96 -4.95
C ARG A 230 -4.25 25.73 -4.18
N LYS A 231 -5.00 24.83 -4.82
CA LYS A 231 -5.46 23.61 -4.17
C LYS A 231 -4.27 22.71 -3.80
N ARG A 232 -4.21 22.24 -2.57
CA ARG A 232 -3.13 21.39 -2.04
C ARG A 232 -3.70 20.05 -1.57
N PRO A 233 -2.96 18.94 -1.70
CA PRO A 233 -3.43 17.65 -1.22
C PRO A 233 -3.49 17.60 0.31
N TYR A 234 -4.56 17.01 0.81
CA TYR A 234 -4.80 16.70 2.21
C TYR A 234 -5.09 15.20 2.32
N TRP A 235 -4.34 14.49 3.17
CA TRP A 235 -4.44 13.03 3.29
C TRP A 235 -5.45 12.65 4.37
N THR A 236 -6.48 11.94 3.94
CA THR A 236 -7.51 11.37 4.82
C THR A 236 -6.97 10.17 5.59
N TYR A 237 -7.70 9.75 6.62
CA TYR A 237 -7.41 8.54 7.41
C TYR A 237 -7.53 7.23 6.62
N SER A 238 -8.05 7.29 5.39
CA SER A 238 -8.11 6.13 4.49
C SER A 238 -6.80 5.87 3.75
N CYS A 239 -5.78 6.73 3.87
CA CYS A 239 -4.52 6.54 3.16
C CYS A 239 -3.75 5.33 3.73
N ASP A 240 -3.34 4.42 2.85
CA ASP A 240 -2.56 3.22 3.19
C ASP A 240 -1.05 3.40 2.96
N SER A 241 -0.61 4.63 2.68
CA SER A 241 0.79 4.95 2.48
C SER A 241 1.46 4.11 1.37
N CYS A 242 0.74 3.80 0.27
CA CYS A 242 1.29 3.04 -0.87
C CYS A 242 2.37 3.75 -1.69
N MET A 243 2.74 5.00 -1.34
CA MET A 243 3.78 5.82 -2.00
C MET A 243 3.48 6.31 -3.42
N ALA A 244 2.30 6.01 -4.00
CA ALA A 244 1.96 6.45 -5.36
C ALA A 244 2.08 7.97 -5.55
N CYS A 245 1.47 8.74 -4.65
CA CYS A 245 1.48 10.20 -4.71
C CYS A 245 2.88 10.82 -4.56
N MET A 246 3.75 10.19 -3.78
CA MET A 246 5.12 10.65 -3.53
C MET A 246 6.03 10.41 -4.73
N ASN A 247 5.89 9.25 -5.37
CA ASN A 247 6.80 8.82 -6.44
C ASN A 247 6.38 9.24 -7.85
N TYR A 248 5.09 9.44 -8.09
CA TYR A 248 4.58 9.89 -9.40
C TYR A 248 4.24 11.38 -9.44
N CYS A 249 4.61 12.17 -8.41
CA CYS A 249 4.44 13.61 -8.50
C CYS A 249 5.48 14.20 -9.49
N PRO A 250 5.06 14.84 -10.59
CA PRO A 250 6.00 15.36 -11.60
C PRO A 250 6.86 16.53 -11.07
N TYR A 251 6.44 17.15 -9.97
CA TYR A 251 7.16 18.23 -9.29
C TYR A 251 7.84 17.76 -8.00
N GLU A 252 7.85 16.45 -7.73
CA GLU A 252 8.40 15.85 -6.50
C GLU A 252 7.95 16.58 -5.23
N ALA A 253 6.67 16.94 -5.19
CA ALA A 253 6.16 17.91 -4.23
C ALA A 253 5.49 17.28 -3.00
N VAL A 254 5.42 15.96 -2.92
CA VAL A 254 4.83 15.25 -1.78
C VAL A 254 5.97 14.73 -0.90
N GLU A 255 5.97 15.12 0.36
CA GLU A 255 7.06 14.87 1.31
C GLU A 255 6.55 14.30 2.62
N VAL A 256 7.48 13.72 3.40
CA VAL A 256 7.23 13.21 4.75
C VAL A 256 8.26 13.78 5.70
N SER A 257 7.82 14.43 6.78
CA SER A 257 8.73 15.01 7.77
C SER A 257 8.66 14.27 9.11
N PRO A 258 9.80 13.76 9.63
CA PRO A 258 9.87 13.18 10.97
C PRO A 258 9.51 14.20 12.05
N ILE A 259 9.74 15.49 11.80
CA ILE A 259 9.38 16.58 12.72
C ILE A 259 7.86 16.59 12.97
N ILE A 260 7.05 16.33 11.93
CA ILE A 260 5.59 16.23 12.08
C ILE A 260 5.23 15.03 12.97
N GLY A 261 5.92 13.89 12.79
CA GLY A 261 5.73 12.71 13.63
C GLY A 261 6.12 12.93 15.09
N ILE A 262 7.26 13.59 15.32
CA ILE A 262 7.74 13.97 16.66
C ILE A 262 6.76 14.94 17.33
N MET A 263 6.23 15.92 16.57
CA MET A 263 5.21 16.84 17.07
C MET A 263 3.94 16.10 17.52
N PHE A 264 3.43 15.17 16.70
CA PHE A 264 2.26 14.36 17.09
C PHE A 264 2.55 13.45 18.28
N TYR A 265 3.77 12.91 18.38
CA TYR A 265 4.19 12.13 19.53
C TYR A 265 4.11 12.97 20.81
N PHE A 266 4.75 14.15 20.84
CA PHE A 266 4.72 15.02 22.02
C PHE A 266 3.31 15.43 22.42
N ILE A 267 2.49 15.84 21.44
CA ILE A 267 1.07 16.19 21.67
C ILE A 267 0.33 14.99 22.28
N GLY A 268 0.54 13.78 21.75
CA GLY A 268 -0.13 12.58 22.26
C GLY A 268 0.33 12.13 23.65
N THR A 269 1.55 12.48 24.06
CA THR A 269 2.11 12.14 25.38
C THR A 269 1.69 13.06 26.51
N ILE A 270 1.00 14.16 26.24
CA ILE A 270 0.51 15.06 27.29
C ILE A 270 -0.54 14.30 28.12
N PRO A 271 -0.35 14.12 29.44
CA PRO A 271 -1.21 13.27 30.26
C PRO A 271 -2.48 14.03 30.69
N ILE A 272 -3.36 14.32 29.73
CA ILE A 272 -4.59 15.07 29.99
C ILE A 272 -5.57 14.28 30.84
N SER A 273 -5.62 12.96 30.70
CA SER A 273 -6.48 12.12 31.52
C SER A 273 -6.17 12.26 33.01
N THR A 274 -4.89 12.23 33.40
CA THR A 274 -4.49 12.38 34.81
C THR A 274 -4.80 13.78 35.34
N TYR A 275 -4.59 14.82 34.52
CA TYR A 275 -4.96 16.19 34.86
C TYR A 275 -6.47 16.35 35.10
N ILE A 276 -7.33 15.84 34.20
CA ILE A 276 -8.78 15.93 34.34
C ILE A 276 -9.26 15.12 35.55
N LEU A 277 -8.81 13.87 35.68
CA LEU A 277 -9.26 12.99 36.76
C LEU A 277 -8.87 13.54 38.15
N SER A 278 -7.67 14.10 38.29
CA SER A 278 -7.21 14.70 39.55
C SER A 278 -7.98 15.95 39.97
N HIS A 279 -8.59 16.68 39.04
CA HIS A 279 -9.32 17.92 39.34
C HIS A 279 -10.83 17.72 39.47
N PHE A 280 -11.40 16.74 38.74
CA PHE A 280 -12.84 16.60 38.61
C PHE A 280 -13.41 15.31 39.22
N VAL A 281 -12.57 14.36 39.62
CA VAL A 281 -13.05 13.09 40.18
C VAL A 281 -12.38 12.79 41.52
N THR A 282 -13.16 12.90 42.59
CA THR A 282 -12.73 12.64 43.97
C THR A 282 -12.80 11.16 44.36
N LEU A 283 -13.49 10.33 43.56
CA LEU A 283 -13.68 8.90 43.80
C LEU A 283 -12.76 8.06 42.90
N PRO A 284 -12.14 6.99 43.41
CA PRO A 284 -11.34 6.12 42.55
C PRO A 284 -12.24 5.41 41.52
N LEU A 285 -12.08 5.73 40.23
CA LEU A 285 -12.81 5.07 39.13
C LEU A 285 -12.46 3.58 38.94
N SER A 286 -11.56 3.03 39.75
CA SER A 286 -11.13 1.63 39.72
C SER A 286 -12.25 0.62 39.98
N TRP A 287 -13.39 1.06 40.51
CA TRP A 287 -14.57 0.22 40.77
C TRP A 287 -15.43 -0.01 39.51
N LEU A 288 -15.21 0.77 38.44
CA LEU A 288 -15.87 0.56 37.16
C LEU A 288 -15.01 -0.38 36.30
N PRO A 289 -15.58 -1.39 35.63
CA PRO A 289 -14.83 -2.34 34.79
C PRO A 289 -14.29 -1.71 33.49
N ILE A 290 -14.29 -0.37 33.40
CA ILE A 290 -14.00 0.41 32.20
C ILE A 290 -12.76 1.27 32.46
N ASN A 291 -11.77 1.18 31.56
CA ASN A 291 -10.56 2.00 31.63
C ASN A 291 -10.84 3.45 31.17
N TRP A 292 -11.42 4.26 32.06
CA TRP A 292 -11.76 5.65 31.79
C TRP A 292 -10.54 6.53 31.49
N ASP A 293 -9.41 6.28 32.15
CA ASP A 293 -8.15 6.97 31.88
C ASP A 293 -7.74 6.81 30.41
N GLY A 294 -7.70 5.55 29.94
CA GLY A 294 -7.39 5.22 28.56
C GLY A 294 -8.38 5.82 27.55
N ILE A 295 -9.67 5.85 27.86
CA ILE A 295 -10.70 6.43 26.99
C ILE A 295 -10.52 7.95 26.88
N ILE A 296 -10.35 8.66 28.00
CA ILE A 296 -10.16 10.12 28.01
C ILE A 296 -8.89 10.48 27.25
N GLN A 297 -7.79 9.78 27.54
CA GLN A 297 -6.51 10.01 26.85
C GLN A 297 -6.63 9.72 25.34
N TYR A 298 -7.33 8.66 24.95
CA TYR A 298 -7.55 8.33 23.54
C TYR A 298 -8.36 9.41 22.81
N ILE A 299 -9.45 9.90 23.41
CA ILE A 299 -10.27 11.00 22.85
C ILE A 299 -9.40 12.26 22.70
N TYR A 300 -8.61 12.61 23.72
CA TYR A 300 -7.68 13.73 23.67
C TYR A 300 -6.69 13.59 22.51
N ILE A 301 -6.06 12.43 22.34
CA ILE A 301 -5.10 12.18 21.25
C ILE A 301 -5.77 12.41 19.89
N LEU A 302 -6.97 11.85 19.68
CA LEU A 302 -7.68 12.00 18.40
C LEU A 302 -8.01 13.47 18.09
N ILE A 303 -8.53 14.22 19.06
CA ILE A 303 -8.88 15.64 18.90
C ILE A 303 -7.62 16.47 18.65
N SER A 304 -6.57 16.26 19.45
CA SER A 304 -5.35 17.04 19.37
C SER A 304 -4.58 16.80 18.06
N VAL A 305 -4.51 15.55 17.60
CA VAL A 305 -3.92 15.23 16.28
C VAL A 305 -4.75 15.83 15.16
N PHE A 306 -6.08 15.77 15.23
CA PHE A 306 -6.96 16.39 14.23
C PHE A 306 -6.74 17.91 14.14
N LEU A 307 -6.75 18.62 15.28
CA LEU A 307 -6.52 20.06 15.36
C LEU A 307 -5.11 20.44 14.90
N ALA A 308 -4.09 19.73 15.36
CA ALA A 308 -2.70 19.97 14.96
C ALA A 308 -2.51 19.75 13.45
N TYR A 309 -3.14 18.74 12.87
CA TYR A 309 -3.08 18.50 11.43
C TYR A 309 -3.82 19.59 10.63
N LEU A 310 -4.96 20.07 11.12
CA LEU A 310 -5.67 21.20 10.52
C LEU A 310 -4.83 22.49 10.57
N LEU A 311 -4.22 22.79 11.71
CA LEU A 311 -3.32 23.94 11.88
C LEU A 311 -2.10 23.83 10.98
N LEU A 312 -1.49 22.65 10.88
CA LEU A 312 -0.37 22.39 9.98
C LEU A 312 -0.75 22.69 8.53
N HIS A 313 -1.86 22.14 8.03
CA HIS A 313 -2.28 22.38 6.64
C HIS A 313 -2.70 23.83 6.37
N THR A 314 -3.23 24.51 7.38
CA THR A 314 -3.51 25.95 7.32
C THR A 314 -2.21 26.75 7.21
N ALA A 315 -1.22 26.44 8.05
CA ALA A 315 0.10 27.07 8.02
C ALA A 315 0.84 26.78 6.70
N LEU A 316 0.76 25.56 6.17
CA LEU A 316 1.33 25.21 4.86
C LEU A 316 0.65 25.93 3.69
N GLY A 317 -0.53 26.53 3.89
CA GLY A 317 -1.15 27.46 2.93
C GLY A 317 -0.38 28.77 2.80
N TRP A 318 0.40 29.15 3.82
CA TRP A 318 1.18 30.38 3.84
C TRP A 318 2.58 30.10 3.30
N ARG A 319 3.02 30.91 2.31
CA ARG A 319 4.26 30.67 1.56
C ARG A 319 5.50 30.56 2.46
N PHE A 320 5.59 31.42 3.48
CA PHE A 320 6.71 31.44 4.42
C PHE A 320 6.88 30.10 5.14
N PHE A 321 5.85 29.64 5.85
CA PHE A 321 5.87 28.36 6.56
C PHE A 321 6.06 27.19 5.60
N CYS A 322 5.37 27.20 4.46
CA CYS A 322 5.52 26.15 3.45
C CYS A 322 6.99 25.97 3.02
N ILE A 323 7.73 27.06 2.76
CA ILE A 323 9.14 26.97 2.37
C ILE A 323 10.00 26.39 3.51
N ILE A 324 9.77 26.83 4.74
CA ILE A 324 10.51 26.33 5.91
C ILE A 324 10.31 24.82 6.08
N PHE A 325 9.07 24.36 6.20
CA PHE A 325 8.75 22.93 6.33
C PHE A 325 9.31 22.11 5.14
N SER A 326 9.23 22.68 3.94
CA SER A 326 9.74 22.02 2.73
C SER A 326 11.26 21.88 2.70
N LYS A 327 12.02 22.78 3.34
CA LYS A 327 13.49 22.70 3.41
C LYS A 327 13.97 21.81 4.54
N LEU A 328 13.22 21.74 5.65
CA LEU A 328 13.55 20.92 6.81
C LEU A 328 13.27 19.42 6.61
N THR A 329 12.48 19.05 5.60
CA THR A 329 12.19 17.64 5.35
C THR A 329 13.33 16.93 4.62
N HIS A 330 13.81 15.83 5.21
CA HIS A 330 14.84 14.98 4.63
C HIS A 330 14.42 14.28 3.32
N THR A 331 13.13 13.96 3.16
CA THR A 331 12.65 13.25 1.96
C THR A 331 12.72 14.09 0.69
N ARG A 332 12.91 15.40 0.81
CA ARG A 332 13.14 16.30 -0.35
C ARG A 332 14.37 15.87 -1.16
N TYR A 333 15.36 15.28 -0.49
CA TYR A 333 16.62 14.86 -1.09
C TYR A 333 16.61 13.38 -1.48
N PHE A 334 15.52 12.66 -1.22
CA PHE A 334 15.42 11.25 -1.55
C PHE A 334 15.14 11.08 -3.03
N ARG A 335 15.92 10.19 -3.66
CA ARG A 335 15.62 9.71 -5.01
C ARG A 335 14.23 9.08 -5.03
N ARG A 336 13.37 9.53 -5.94
CA ARG A 336 12.06 8.90 -6.19
C ARG A 336 12.22 7.57 -6.91
N TYR A 337 11.24 6.69 -6.75
CA TYR A 337 11.20 5.40 -7.40
C TYR A 337 9.82 5.11 -8.00
N HIS A 338 9.82 4.81 -9.28
CA HIS A 338 8.76 4.06 -9.94
C HIS A 338 9.39 2.93 -10.76
N ALA A 339 8.61 1.88 -11.00
CA ALA A 339 9.02 0.78 -11.84
C ALA A 339 9.40 1.31 -13.24
N PRO A 340 10.50 0.82 -13.83
CA PRO A 340 10.85 1.14 -15.21
C PRO A 340 9.68 0.80 -16.14
N ASN A 341 9.47 1.60 -17.18
CA ASN A 341 8.43 1.39 -18.20
C ASN A 341 6.97 1.43 -17.71
N VAL A 342 6.71 1.77 -16.44
CA VAL A 342 5.34 1.94 -15.92
C VAL A 342 4.99 3.41 -15.80
N SER A 343 4.17 3.89 -16.74
CA SER A 343 3.65 5.26 -16.75
C SER A 343 2.38 5.39 -15.92
N VAL A 344 1.99 6.63 -15.60
CA VAL A 344 0.72 6.94 -14.92
C VAL A 344 -0.50 6.48 -15.73
N LYS A 345 -0.41 6.44 -17.07
CA LYS A 345 -1.50 5.95 -17.93
C LYS A 345 -1.77 4.47 -17.68
N ASN A 346 -0.71 3.67 -17.53
CA ASN A 346 -0.80 2.24 -17.23
C ASN A 346 -1.53 1.96 -15.91
N LEU A 347 -1.46 2.88 -14.94
CA LEU A 347 -2.10 2.75 -13.63
C LEU A 347 -3.55 3.25 -13.61
N ASN A 348 -3.96 4.06 -14.59
CA ASN A 348 -5.27 4.70 -14.57
C ASN A 348 -6.29 4.08 -15.53
N GLN A 349 -5.84 3.40 -16.58
CA GLN A 349 -6.72 2.79 -17.57
C GLN A 349 -6.90 1.27 -17.30
N PRO A 350 -8.11 0.72 -17.47
CA PRO A 350 -8.24 -0.72 -17.70
C PRO A 350 -7.55 -1.02 -19.04
N SER A 351 -6.43 -1.74 -19.02
CA SER A 351 -5.81 -2.21 -20.26
C SER A 351 -6.54 -3.47 -20.70
N GLU A 352 -7.45 -3.31 -21.65
CA GLU A 352 -7.92 -4.42 -22.48
C GLU A 352 -6.77 -4.80 -23.42
N TYR A 353 -6.16 -5.96 -23.18
CA TYR A 353 -5.23 -6.58 -24.14
C TYR A 353 -6.08 -7.39 -25.13
N HIS A 354 -6.73 -6.69 -26.06
CA HIS A 354 -7.29 -7.33 -27.25
C HIS A 354 -6.25 -7.22 -28.37
N ARG A 355 -5.83 -8.37 -28.92
CA ARG A 355 -5.22 -8.39 -30.25
C ARG A 355 -6.32 -8.44 -31.28
#